data_AF-X1LLW6-F1
#
_entry.id   AF-X1LLW6-F1
#
_cell.length_a   1.000
_cell.length_b   1.000
_cell.length_c   1.000
_cell.angle_alpha   90.00
_cell.angle_beta   90.00
_cell.angle_gamma   90.00
#
_symmetry.space_group_name_H-M   'P 1'
#
loop_
_entity.id
_entity.type
_entity.pdbx_description
1 polymer ?
#
loop_
_entity_poly.entity_id
_entity_poly.type
_entity_poly.pdbx_seq_one_letter_code
_entity_poly.pdbx_strand_id
1 'polypeptide(L)'
;MGIFGYPIVHSLSPVLHNAAFAKLGLDFVYLSFPVKPEDLEDAVKAIKSLNMVGVNVTIPHKRKVLDYLDEVDHEARMMTSVQVELPTAIWKNSLR
;
A
#
# COMPACT_ATOMS: atom_id res chain seq x y z
N MET A 1 0.47 -0.95 -7.13
CA MET A 1 0.37 -1.20 -5.68
C MET A 1 1.77 -1.18 -5.07
N GLY A 2 1.90 -1.12 -3.75
CA GLY A 2 3.23 -1.20 -3.15
C GLY A 2 3.28 -1.50 -1.66
N ILE A 3 4.49 -1.45 -1.11
CA ILE A 3 4.75 -1.61 0.32
C ILE A 3 5.70 -0.52 0.84
N PHE A 4 5.35 0.11 1.95
CA PHE A 4 6.13 1.13 2.65
C PHE A 4 6.82 0.53 3.88
N GLY A 5 8.11 0.80 4.07
CA GLY A 5 8.87 0.40 5.26
C GLY A 5 10.33 0.79 5.15
N TYR A 6 11.08 0.64 6.25
CA TYR A 6 12.49 1.00 6.27
C TYR A 6 13.27 0.32 7.42
N PRO A 7 14.31 -0.49 7.13
CA PRO A 7 14.71 -0.96 5.80
C PRO A 7 13.69 -1.98 5.23
N ILE A 8 13.50 -1.98 3.91
CA ILE A 8 12.51 -2.85 3.23
C ILE A 8 13.08 -3.73 2.11
N VAL A 9 14.39 -3.69 1.91
CA VAL A 9 15.10 -4.34 0.79
C VAL A 9 14.89 -5.86 0.74
N HIS A 10 14.62 -6.51 1.88
CA HIS A 10 14.41 -7.95 1.96
C HIS A 10 12.94 -8.39 1.93
N SER A 11 12.01 -7.49 1.59
CA SER A 11 10.61 -7.86 1.47
C SER A 11 10.39 -8.81 0.28
N LEU A 12 9.80 -9.98 0.55
CA LEU A 12 9.39 -10.93 -0.49
C LEU A 12 8.02 -10.59 -1.11
N SER A 13 7.30 -9.61 -0.55
CA SER A 13 5.96 -9.23 -1.01
C SER A 13 5.92 -8.83 -2.50
N PRO A 14 6.87 -8.05 -3.05
CA PRO A 14 6.89 -7.74 -4.48
C PRO A 14 6.98 -8.99 -5.37
N VAL A 15 7.80 -9.96 -4.99
CA VAL A 15 7.96 -11.20 -5.77
C VAL A 15 6.64 -11.97 -5.78
N LEU A 16 6.02 -12.16 -4.61
CA LEU A 16 4.77 -12.90 -4.47
C LEU A 16 3.61 -12.23 -5.21
N HIS A 17 3.39 -10.93 -5.00
CA HIS A 17 2.27 -10.21 -5.60
C HIS A 17 2.41 -10.08 -7.12
N ASN A 18 3.60 -9.78 -7.63
CA ASN A 18 3.81 -9.71 -9.08
C ASN A 18 3.61 -11.08 -9.75
N ALA A 19 4.05 -12.16 -9.12
CA ALA A 19 3.78 -13.52 -9.62
C ALA A 19 2.27 -13.82 -9.66
N ALA A 20 1.51 -13.41 -8.63
CA ALA A 20 0.06 -13.56 -8.59
C ALA A 20 -0.63 -12.70 -9.68
N PHE A 21 -0.24 -11.44 -9.86
CA PHE A 21 -0.79 -10.57 -10.91
C PHE A 21 -0.55 -11.14 -12.30
N ALA A 22 0.67 -11.59 -12.58
CA ALA A 22 1.00 -12.24 -13.85
C ALA A 22 0.18 -13.52 -14.07
N LYS A 23 0.01 -14.34 -13.03
CA LYS A 23 -0.78 -15.58 -13.11
C LYS A 23 -2.27 -15.32 -13.39
N LEU A 24 -2.80 -14.22 -12.87
CA LEU A 24 -4.21 -13.84 -13.01
C LEU A 24 -4.48 -12.93 -14.22
N GLY A 25 -3.45 -12.53 -14.97
CA GLY A 25 -3.60 -11.61 -16.10
C GLY A 25 -4.01 -10.19 -15.69
N LEU A 26 -3.64 -9.77 -14.48
CA LEU A 26 -3.97 -8.44 -13.97
C LEU A 26 -2.86 -7.44 -14.33
N ASP A 27 -3.25 -6.28 -14.85
CA ASP A 27 -2.32 -5.20 -15.21
C ASP A 27 -1.92 -4.37 -13.97
N PHE A 28 -1.17 -5.00 -13.07
CA PHE A 28 -0.64 -4.35 -11.88
C PHE A 28 0.84 -4.69 -11.68
N VAL A 29 1.55 -3.73 -11.09
CA VAL A 29 2.88 -3.95 -10.51
C VAL A 29 2.83 -3.67 -9.01
N TYR A 30 3.55 -4.50 -8.26
CA TYR A 30 3.79 -4.36 -6.83
C TYR A 30 5.24 -3.98 -6.58
N LEU A 31 5.48 -2.82 -5.95
CA LEU A 31 6.82 -2.27 -5.72
C LEU A 31 7.11 -2.06 -4.23
N SER A 32 8.40 -2.12 -3.87
CA SER A 32 8.88 -1.74 -2.53
C SER A 32 9.34 -0.28 -2.52
N PHE A 33 8.87 0.48 -1.54
CA PHE A 33 9.25 1.87 -1.33
C PHE A 33 9.97 2.01 0.02
N PRO A 34 11.28 2.31 0.02
CA PRO A 34 12.04 2.58 1.23
C PRO A 34 11.69 3.97 1.76
N VAL A 35 10.65 4.06 2.59
CA VAL A 35 10.15 5.31 3.18
C VAL A 35 10.74 5.46 4.57
N LYS A 36 11.52 6.49 4.86
CA LYS A 36 12.03 6.70 6.23
C LYS A 36 10.92 7.18 7.16
N PRO A 37 11.04 7.02 8.50
CA PRO A 37 10.02 7.47 9.45
C PRO A 37 9.61 8.94 9.30
N GLU A 38 10.58 9.80 9.01
CA GLU A 38 10.39 11.23 8.77
C GLU A 38 9.60 11.55 7.50
N ASP A 39 9.62 10.65 6.50
CA ASP A 39 8.99 10.86 5.18
C ASP A 39 7.60 10.23 5.07
N LEU A 40 7.10 9.60 6.14
CA LEU A 40 5.89 8.78 6.09
C LEU A 40 4.64 9.57 5.70
N GLU A 41 4.50 10.80 6.20
CA GLU A 41 3.35 11.65 5.88
C GLU A 41 3.30 11.99 4.39
N ASP A 42 4.44 12.39 3.83
CA ASP A 42 4.56 12.73 2.41
C ASP A 42 4.34 11.50 1.52
N ALA A 43 4.84 10.33 1.95
CA ALA A 43 4.60 9.07 1.26
C ALA A 43 3.11 8.70 1.22
N VAL A 44 2.37 8.89 2.32
CA VAL A 44 0.91 8.65 2.37
C VAL A 44 0.16 9.62 1.46
N LYS A 45 0.52 10.91 1.47
CA LYS A 45 -0.06 11.91 0.56
C LYS A 45 0.17 11.55 -0.92
N ALA A 46 1.36 11.05 -1.24
CA ALA A 46 1.71 10.67 -2.60
C ALA A 46 0.84 9.54 -3.16
N ILE A 47 0.26 8.66 -2.33
CA ILE A 47 -0.66 7.60 -2.78
C ILE A 47 -1.83 8.21 -3.56
N LYS A 48 -2.43 9.28 -3.02
CA LYS A 48 -3.53 10.02 -3.67
C LYS A 48 -3.02 10.74 -4.93
N SER A 49 -1.89 11.45 -4.84
CA SER A 49 -1.32 12.23 -5.96
C SER A 49 -0.93 11.36 -7.16
N LEU A 50 -0.43 10.15 -6.92
CA LEU A 50 -0.02 9.19 -7.94
C LEU A 50 -1.16 8.26 -8.38
N ASN A 51 -2.38 8.48 -7.87
CA ASN A 51 -3.55 7.64 -8.12
C ASN A 51 -3.26 6.14 -7.89
N MET A 52 -2.53 5.83 -6.82
CA MET A 52 -2.22 4.46 -6.45
C MET A 52 -3.45 3.78 -5.87
N VAL A 53 -3.67 2.52 -6.26
CA VAL A 53 -4.77 1.68 -5.72
C VAL A 53 -4.65 1.48 -4.20
N GLY A 54 -3.42 1.35 -3.69
CA GLY A 54 -3.16 1.15 -2.27
C GLY A 54 -1.74 0.68 -2.00
N VAL A 55 -1.39 0.70 -0.71
CA VAL A 55 -0.09 0.24 -0.22
C VAL A 55 -0.23 -0.57 1.08
N ASN A 56 0.64 -1.57 1.23
CA ASN A 56 0.85 -2.23 2.50
C ASN A 56 1.86 -1.42 3.31
N VAL A 57 1.69 -1.40 4.63
CA VAL A 57 2.59 -0.65 5.51
C VAL A 57 3.24 -1.61 6.49
N THR A 58 4.57 -1.60 6.55
CA THR A 58 5.33 -2.47 7.44
C THR A 58 6.22 -1.68 8.40
N ILE A 59 7.01 -2.39 9.21
CA ILE A 59 7.92 -1.81 10.20
C ILE A 59 8.80 -0.73 9.52
N PRO A 60 8.99 0.43 10.17
CA PRO A 60 8.52 0.83 11.50
C PRO A 60 7.17 1.59 11.50
N HIS A 61 6.49 1.66 10.36
CA HIS A 61 5.40 2.63 10.11
C HIS A 61 4.01 2.18 10.56
N LYS A 62 3.84 0.90 10.89
CA LYS A 62 2.54 0.26 11.16
C LYS A 62 1.64 1.02 12.13
N ARG A 63 2.23 1.64 13.17
CA ARG A 63 1.47 2.45 14.13
C ARG A 63 1.30 3.89 13.69
N LYS A 64 2.38 4.51 13.20
CA LYS A 64 2.41 5.93 12.85
C LYS A 64 1.54 6.25 11.64
N VAL A 65 1.36 5.29 10.72
CA VAL A 65 0.53 5.48 9.54
C VAL A 65 -0.94 5.73 9.87
N LEU A 66 -1.43 5.22 11.00
CA LEU A 66 -2.83 5.39 11.44
C LEU A 66 -3.19 6.86 11.66
N ASP A 67 -2.22 7.71 11.99
CA ASP A 67 -2.41 9.16 12.17
C ASP A 67 -2.78 9.87 10.85
N TYR A 68 -2.56 9.22 9.70
CA TYR A 68 -2.74 9.79 8.36
C TYR A 68 -3.90 9.15 7.57
N LEU A 69 -4.69 8.27 8.20
CA LEU A 69 -5.80 7.57 7.56
C LEU A 69 -7.13 8.24 7.91
N ASP A 70 -7.94 8.48 6.88
CA ASP A 70 -9.28 9.07 7.04
C ASP A 70 -10.24 8.08 7.74
N GLU A 71 -10.14 6.79 7.39
CA GLU A 71 -10.91 5.68 7.96
C GLU A 71 -10.01 4.48 8.22
N VAL A 72 -10.30 3.74 9.29
CA VAL A 72 -9.55 2.52 9.67
C VAL A 72 -10.54 1.47 10.13
N ASP A 73 -10.57 0.33 9.45
CA ASP A 73 -11.37 -0.83 9.87
C ASP A 73 -11.03 -1.27 11.29
N HIS A 74 -12.05 -1.73 12.02
CA HIS A 74 -11.89 -2.14 13.41
C HIS A 74 -10.82 -3.24 13.57
N GLU A 75 -10.76 -4.17 12.61
CA GLU A 75 -9.75 -5.25 12.59
C GLU A 75 -8.34 -4.72 12.30
N ALA A 76 -8.20 -3.71 11.44
CA ALA A 76 -6.91 -3.10 11.11
C ALA A 76 -6.26 -2.38 12.31
N ARG A 77 -7.05 -1.94 13.30
CA ARG A 77 -6.53 -1.38 14.57
C ARG A 77 -5.87 -2.41 15.47
N MET A 78 -6.24 -3.69 15.33
CA MET A 78 -5.78 -4.79 16.18
C MET A 78 -4.66 -5.62 15.53
N MET A 79 -4.47 -5.48 14.21
CA MET A 79 -3.50 -6.26 13.46
C MET A 79 -2.09 -5.69 13.54
N THR A 80 -1.11 -6.60 13.48
CA THR A 80 0.30 -6.23 13.39
C THR A 80 0.67 -5.70 12.02
N SER A 81 -0.15 -5.79 10.99
CA SER A 81 0.09 -5.22 9.65
C SER A 81 -1.15 -4.47 9.17
N VAL A 82 -0.96 -3.24 8.67
CA VAL A 82 -2.05 -2.40 8.16
C VAL A 82 -1.95 -2.37 6.64
N GLN A 83 -3.02 -2.78 5.97
CA GLN A 83 -3.23 -2.56 4.54
C GLN A 83 -4.02 -1.26 4.41
N VAL A 84 -3.45 -0.27 3.71
CA VAL A 84 -4.12 1.00 3.47
C VAL A 84 -4.75 0.92 2.07
N GLU A 85 -6.05 0.68 2.05
CA GLU A 85 -6.87 0.78 0.86
C GLU A 85 -7.54 2.16 0.84
N LEU A 86 -7.45 2.87 -0.29
CA LEU A 86 -8.25 4.09 -0.48
C LEU A 86 -9.62 3.68 -1.04
N PRO A 87 -10.72 4.34 -0.64
CA PRO A 87 -12.02 4.10 -1.24
C PRO A 87 -11.91 4.34 -2.74
N THR A 88 -12.02 3.27 -3.52
CA THR A 88 -12.11 3.31 -4.97
C THR A 88 -13.31 4.18 -5.35
N ALA A 89 -13.04 5.37 -5.88
CA ALA A 89 -13.97 5.95 -6.85
C ALA A 89 -14.14 4.90 -7.94
N ILE A 90 -15.35 4.36 -8.03
CA ILE A 90 -15.76 3.27 -8.91
C ILE A 90 -15.39 3.67 -10.35
N TRP A 91 -14.28 3.17 -10.88
CA TRP A 91 -14.02 3.17 -12.31
C TRP A 91 -14.87 2.06 -12.96
N LYS A 92 -16.18 2.30 -13.06
CA LYS A 92 -17.00 1.67 -14.10
C LYS A 92 -16.80 2.45 -15.40
N ASN A 93 -15.67 2.23 -16.08
CA ASN A 93 -15.58 2.33 -17.55
C ASN A 93 -14.18 2.01 -18.06
N SER A 94 -14.00 0.81 -18.61
CA SER A 94 -13.46 0.57 -19.96
C SER A 94 -13.26 -0.94 -20.20
N LEU A 95 -14.37 -1.67 -20.23
CA LEU A 95 -14.49 -2.81 -21.13
C LEU A 95 -15.48 -2.41 -22.22
N ARG A 96 -14.93 -1.83 -23.28
CA ARG A 96 -15.42 -1.93 -24.65
C ARG A 96 -14.22 -2.22 -25.53
#